data_AF-A0A942J2D2-F1
#
_entry.id   AF-A0A942J2D2-F1
#
_cell.length_a   1.000
_cell.length_b   1.000
_cell.length_c   1.000
_cell.angle_alpha   90.00
_cell.angle_beta   90.00
_cell.angle_gamma   90.00
#
_symmetry.space_group_name_H-M   'P 1'
#
loop_
_entity.id
_entity.type
_entity.pdbx_description
1 polymer ?
#
loop_
_entity_poly.entity_id
_entity_poly.type
_entity_poly.pdbx_seq_one_letter_code
_entity_poly.pdbx_strand_id
1 'polypeptide(L)'
;MFKKLFKRKEIVDPIFREGRLAFSNGVAVSDNPYKSTSTERAQVWESGWHEAQASRQEFEVKQKYGENSSNSSSGVFGIFAVVIGVVTFFGCWIYAIATYGLFLGLAFGWIPALIIAIIITLLSPVIAILLLIAVIILLIVLTKRV
;
A
#
# COMPACT_ATOMS: atom_id res chain seq x y z
N MET A 1 -7.05 -9.45 32.35
CA MET A 1 -8.03 -8.74 33.21
C MET A 1 -7.49 -7.39 33.75
N PHE A 2 -6.58 -6.71 33.03
CA PHE A 2 -5.95 -5.45 33.50
C PHE A 2 -6.45 -4.18 32.78
N LYS A 3 -7.16 -4.31 31.65
CA LYS A 3 -7.57 -3.16 30.81
C LYS A 3 -8.66 -2.26 31.42
N LYS A 4 -9.38 -2.73 32.45
CA LYS A 4 -10.49 -1.95 33.05
C LYS A 4 -10.08 -1.02 34.19
N LEU A 5 -8.88 -1.14 34.75
CA LEU A 5 -8.42 -0.29 35.86
C LEU A 5 -7.77 1.03 35.43
N PHE A 6 -7.31 1.14 34.18
CA PHE A 6 -6.68 2.35 33.67
C PHE A 6 -7.67 3.41 33.16
N LYS A 7 -8.92 3.03 32.86
CA LYS A 7 -9.93 3.92 32.26
C LYS A 7 -10.46 5.02 33.19
N ARG A 8 -10.06 5.04 34.47
CA ARG A 8 -10.54 6.01 35.47
C ARG A 8 -9.43 6.91 36.05
N LYS A 9 -8.16 6.70 35.68
CA LYS A 9 -7.02 7.57 36.04
C LYS A 9 -6.57 8.49 34.89
N GLU A 10 -7.35 8.58 33.81
CA GLU A 10 -7.22 9.62 32.78
C GLU A 10 -7.68 11.03 33.27
N ILE A 11 -7.76 11.24 34.59
CA ILE A 11 -7.65 12.59 35.13
C ILE A 11 -6.17 12.93 35.03
N VAL A 12 -5.80 13.47 33.87
CA VAL A 12 -4.46 13.82 33.37
C VAL A 12 -3.57 14.31 34.49
N ASP A 13 -2.85 13.40 35.13
CA ASP A 13 -1.81 13.78 36.07
C ASP A 13 -0.74 14.50 35.24
N PRO A 14 -0.48 15.79 35.48
CA PRO A 14 0.53 16.53 34.72
C PRO A 14 1.87 15.79 34.72
N ILE A 15 2.18 15.06 35.79
CA ILE A 15 3.40 14.26 35.96
C ILE A 15 3.46 13.11 34.96
N PHE A 16 2.33 12.46 34.68
CA PHE A 16 2.26 11.41 33.67
C PHE A 16 2.54 11.95 32.27
N ARG A 17 1.95 13.11 31.94
CA ARG A 17 2.16 13.80 30.67
C ARG A 17 3.62 14.26 30.53
N GLU A 18 4.23 14.73 31.60
CA GLU A 18 5.65 15.09 31.63
C GLU A 18 6.55 13.88 31.35
N GLY A 19 6.25 12.71 31.91
CA GLY A 19 6.96 11.47 31.60
C GLY A 19 6.92 11.10 30.11
N ARG A 20 5.76 11.23 29.47
CA ARG A 20 5.61 11.05 28.02
C ARG A 20 6.42 12.05 27.20
N LEU A 21 6.41 13.32 27.61
CA LEU A 21 7.18 14.38 26.95
C LEU A 21 8.69 14.18 27.12
N ALA A 22 9.13 13.74 28.30
CA ALA A 22 10.53 13.43 28.58
C ALA A 22 11.07 12.34 27.65
N PHE A 23 10.31 11.24 27.45
CA PHE A 23 10.66 10.21 26.45
C PHE A 23 10.77 10.81 25.04
N SER A 24 9.80 11.65 24.66
CA SER A 24 9.76 12.30 23.34
C SER A 24 10.95 13.24 23.13
N ASN A 25 11.47 13.84 24.20
CA ASN A 25 12.65 14.71 24.21
C ASN A 25 13.98 13.94 24.38
N GLY A 26 13.96 12.60 24.42
CA GLY A 26 15.16 11.78 24.57
C GLY A 26 15.77 11.76 25.98
N VAL A 27 15.02 12.18 26.99
CA VAL A 27 15.46 12.14 28.40
C VAL A 27 15.43 10.70 28.90
N ALA A 28 16.50 10.25 29.55
CA ALA A 28 16.59 8.90 30.10
C ALA A 28 15.70 8.74 31.34
N VAL A 29 15.18 7.54 31.56
CA VAL A 29 14.36 7.24 32.75
C VAL A 29 15.13 7.44 34.07
N SER A 30 16.46 7.35 34.03
CA SER A 30 17.35 7.63 35.18
C SER A 30 17.31 9.08 35.64
N ASP A 31 16.95 10.00 34.75
CA ASP A 31 16.94 11.45 34.98
C ASP A 31 15.57 11.94 35.48
N ASN A 32 14.78 11.04 36.06
CA ASN A 32 13.46 11.34 36.62
C ASN A 32 13.58 12.39 37.75
N PRO A 33 12.99 13.59 37.59
CA PRO A 33 13.13 14.68 38.55
C PRO A 33 12.44 14.41 39.89
N TYR A 34 11.53 13.43 39.93
CA TYR A 34 10.75 13.10 41.13
C TYR A 34 11.39 12.00 42.00
N LYS A 35 12.49 11.39 41.55
CA LYS A 35 13.12 10.23 42.21
C LYS A 35 13.56 10.52 43.66
N SER A 36 13.97 11.75 43.95
CA SER A 36 14.41 12.17 45.29
C SER A 36 13.30 12.78 46.16
N THR A 37 12.18 13.20 45.56
CA THR A 37 11.16 14.00 46.26
C THR A 37 9.94 13.17 46.68
N SER A 38 9.46 12.26 45.84
CA SER A 38 8.28 11.45 46.13
C SER A 38 8.25 10.18 45.28
N THR A 39 8.22 9.02 45.94
CA THR A 39 8.14 7.71 45.29
C THR A 39 6.88 7.58 44.44
N GLU A 40 5.74 8.10 44.90
CA GLU A 40 4.48 8.03 44.15
C GLU A 40 4.55 8.84 42.85
N ARG A 41 5.07 10.07 42.91
CA ARG A 41 5.26 10.91 41.72
C ARG A 41 6.26 10.33 40.74
N ALA A 42 7.37 9.78 41.25
CA ALA A 42 8.36 9.10 40.44
C ALA A 42 7.74 7.93 39.65
N GLN A 43 6.92 7.11 40.30
CA GLN A 43 6.22 6.00 39.66
C GLN A 43 5.23 6.45 38.58
N VAL A 44 4.46 7.52 38.84
CA VAL A 44 3.53 8.08 37.84
C VAL A 44 4.29 8.62 36.61
N TRP A 45 5.39 9.35 36.83
CA TRP A 45 6.22 9.85 35.74
C TRP A 45 6.83 8.71 34.91
N GLU A 46 7.41 7.69 35.56
CA GLU A 46 7.99 6.52 34.89
C GLU A 46 6.95 5.73 34.08
N SER A 47 5.73 5.60 34.60
CA SER A 47 4.65 4.95 33.86
C SER A 47 4.30 5.69 32.57
N GLY A 48 4.31 7.03 32.57
CA GLY A 48 4.11 7.84 31.38
C GLY A 48 5.26 7.70 30.38
N TRP A 49 6.51 7.67 30.87
CA TRP A 49 7.68 7.45 30.03
C TRP A 49 7.62 6.08 29.32
N HIS A 50 7.32 5.01 30.06
CA HIS A 50 7.21 3.65 29.51
C HIS A 50 6.03 3.48 28.54
N GLU A 51 4.88 4.14 28.78
CA GLU A 51 3.77 4.14 27.83
C GLU A 51 4.18 4.75 26.48
N ALA A 52 4.89 5.87 26.51
CA ALA A 52 5.38 6.53 25.30
C ALA A 52 6.38 5.65 24.55
N GLN A 53 7.27 4.96 25.28
CA GLN A 53 8.20 3.98 24.72
C GLN A 53 7.48 2.81 24.04
N ALA A 54 6.51 2.21 24.72
CA ALA A 54 5.72 1.10 24.18
C ALA A 54 4.95 1.50 22.92
N SER A 55 4.38 2.71 22.91
CA SER A 55 3.67 3.27 21.76
C SER A 55 4.57 3.43 20.53
N ARG A 56 5.83 3.86 20.73
CA ARG A 56 6.82 3.99 19.65
C ARG A 56 7.21 2.63 19.08
N GLN A 57 7.47 1.65 19.95
CA GLN A 57 7.77 0.28 19.52
C GLN A 57 6.61 -0.33 18.72
N GLU A 58 5.37 -0.13 19.14
CA GLU A 58 4.20 -0.60 18.41
C GLU A 58 4.10 0.04 17.01
N PHE A 59 4.40 1.33 16.89
CA PHE A 59 4.42 2.04 15.62
C PHE A 59 5.52 1.54 14.68
N GLU A 60 6.75 1.38 15.18
CA GLU A 60 7.89 0.86 14.43
C GLU A 60 7.63 -0.57 13.93
N VAL A 61 7.02 -1.41 14.76
CA VAL A 61 6.57 -2.76 14.37
C VAL A 61 5.52 -2.65 13.25
N LYS A 62 4.48 -1.84 13.42
CA LYS A 62 3.44 -1.68 12.39
C LYS A 62 3.98 -1.17 11.06
N GLN A 63 4.94 -0.25 11.07
CA GLN A 63 5.60 0.19 9.83
C GLN A 63 6.38 -0.94 9.18
N LYS A 64 7.24 -1.63 9.95
CA LYS A 64 8.07 -2.72 9.43
C LYS A 64 7.26 -3.87 8.83
N TYR A 65 6.09 -4.18 9.40
CA TYR A 65 5.22 -5.24 8.89
C TYR A 65 4.19 -4.74 7.86
N GLY A 66 3.74 -3.49 7.95
CA GLY A 66 2.76 -2.89 7.03
C GLY A 66 3.35 -2.54 5.67
N GLU A 67 4.62 -2.15 5.61
CA GLU A 67 5.27 -1.74 4.36
C GLU A 67 5.67 -2.93 3.46
N ASN A 68 5.82 -4.13 4.03
CA ASN A 68 6.15 -5.34 3.27
C ASN A 68 4.95 -5.99 2.55
N SER A 69 3.73 -5.46 2.69
CA SER A 69 2.51 -6.08 2.16
C SER A 69 1.95 -5.43 0.89
N SER A 70 2.55 -4.37 0.35
CA SER A 70 1.91 -3.55 -0.70
C SER A 70 2.56 -3.58 -2.09
N ASN A 71 3.62 -4.35 -2.36
CA ASN A 71 4.39 -4.19 -3.60
C ASN A 71 4.64 -5.42 -4.49
N SER A 72 4.11 -6.63 -4.22
CA SER A 72 4.55 -7.82 -5.00
C SER A 72 3.63 -8.34 -6.10
N SER A 73 2.45 -7.75 -6.35
CA SER A 73 1.55 -8.28 -7.40
C SER A 73 0.83 -7.23 -8.24
N SER A 74 0.78 -5.96 -7.86
CA SER A 74 0.15 -4.90 -8.67
C SER A 74 1.06 -4.38 -9.79
N GLY A 75 2.39 -4.41 -9.61
CA GLY A 75 3.33 -3.83 -10.57
C GLY A 75 3.36 -4.56 -11.91
N VAL A 76 3.40 -5.90 -11.88
CA VAL A 76 3.55 -6.70 -13.10
C VAL A 76 2.29 -6.63 -13.97
N PHE A 77 1.10 -6.85 -13.38
CA PHE A 77 -0.16 -6.73 -14.11
C PHE A 77 -0.41 -5.30 -14.62
N GLY A 78 -0.04 -4.28 -13.83
CA GLY A 78 -0.14 -2.88 -14.24
C GLY A 78 0.73 -2.57 -15.46
N ILE A 79 1.98 -3.04 -15.48
CA ILE A 79 2.89 -2.85 -16.62
C ILE A 79 2.34 -3.52 -17.87
N PHE A 80 1.88 -4.78 -17.78
CA PHE A 80 1.30 -5.48 -18.93
C PHE A 80 0.06 -4.77 -19.49
N ALA A 81 -0.83 -4.30 -18.61
CA ALA A 81 -2.02 -3.56 -19.02
C ALA A 81 -1.66 -2.27 -19.77
N VAL A 82 -0.67 -1.51 -19.29
CA VAL A 82 -0.19 -0.29 -19.95
C VAL A 82 0.42 -0.60 -21.32
N VAL A 83 1.29 -1.62 -21.40
CA VAL A 83 1.92 -2.01 -22.68
C VAL A 83 0.87 -2.43 -23.70
N ILE A 84 -0.10 -3.27 -23.31
CA ILE A 84 -1.19 -3.70 -24.20
C ILE A 84 -2.02 -2.50 -24.65
N GLY A 85 -2.43 -1.61 -23.73
CA GLY A 85 -3.20 -0.42 -24.06
C GLY A 85 -2.50 0.50 -25.06
N VAL A 86 -1.20 0.72 -24.88
CA VAL A 86 -0.38 1.55 -25.80
C VAL A 86 -0.29 0.90 -27.19
N VAL A 87 0.02 -0.40 -27.27
CA VAL A 87 0.12 -1.11 -28.56
C VAL A 87 -1.22 -1.11 -29.29
N THR A 88 -2.32 -1.37 -28.58
CA THR A 88 -3.67 -1.34 -29.16
C THR A 88 -4.04 0.05 -29.65
N PHE A 89 -3.73 1.10 -28.89
CA PHE A 89 -3.98 2.49 -29.29
C PHE A 89 -3.27 2.82 -30.61
N PHE A 90 -1.96 2.56 -30.69
CA PHE A 90 -1.20 2.86 -31.90
C PHE A 90 -1.64 1.99 -33.08
N GLY A 91 -1.96 0.71 -32.86
CA GLY A 91 -2.50 -0.17 -33.91
C GLY A 91 -3.80 0.36 -34.51
N CYS A 92 -4.77 0.72 -33.67
CA CYS A 92 -6.04 1.29 -34.13
C CYS A 92 -5.88 2.68 -34.76
N TRP A 93 -4.99 3.51 -34.22
CA TRP A 93 -4.74 4.85 -34.75
C TRP A 93 -4.09 4.82 -36.14
N ILE A 94 -3.05 3.98 -36.34
CA ILE A 94 -2.40 3.78 -37.63
C ILE A 94 -3.40 3.18 -38.64
N TYR A 95 -4.22 2.23 -38.22
CA TYR A 95 -5.28 1.67 -39.07
C TYR A 95 -6.23 2.76 -39.57
N ALA A 96 -6.67 3.67 -38.70
CA ALA A 96 -7.54 4.78 -39.08
C ALA A 96 -6.87 5.73 -40.11
N ILE A 97 -5.56 6.00 -39.96
CA ILE A 97 -4.78 6.78 -40.93
C ILE A 97 -4.73 6.09 -42.30
N ALA A 98 -4.50 4.77 -42.32
CA ALA A 98 -4.43 3.99 -43.55
C ALA A 98 -5.78 3.93 -44.29
N THR A 99 -6.89 3.81 -43.55
CA THR A 99 -8.24 3.67 -44.14
C THR A 99 -8.84 5.00 -44.59
N TYR A 100 -8.72 6.05 -43.76
CA TYR A 100 -9.42 7.32 -43.99
C TYR A 100 -8.52 8.44 -44.52
N GLY A 101 -7.23 8.15 -44.73
CA GLY A 101 -6.23 9.11 -45.18
C GLY A 101 -5.63 9.93 -44.04
N LEU A 102 -4.52 10.60 -44.34
CA LEU A 102 -3.67 11.24 -43.33
C LEU A 102 -4.39 12.36 -42.55
N PHE A 103 -5.18 13.20 -43.22
CA PHE A 103 -5.83 14.34 -42.56
C PHE A 103 -6.99 13.92 -41.63
N LEU A 104 -7.88 13.04 -42.12
CA LEU A 104 -9.03 12.55 -41.35
C LEU A 104 -8.61 11.56 -40.26
N GLY A 105 -7.66 10.68 -40.56
CA GLY A 105 -7.15 9.70 -39.61
C GLY A 105 -6.36 10.35 -38.46
N LEU A 106 -5.56 11.38 -38.74
CA LEU A 106 -4.82 12.08 -37.68
C LEU A 106 -5.77 12.93 -36.80
N ALA A 107 -6.73 13.64 -37.41
CA ALA A 107 -7.64 14.54 -36.69
C ALA A 107 -8.68 13.80 -35.85
N PHE A 108 -9.29 12.73 -36.37
CA PHE A 108 -10.41 12.05 -35.72
C PHE A 108 -10.09 10.64 -35.23
N GLY A 109 -8.99 10.01 -35.68
CA GLY A 109 -8.68 8.62 -35.35
C GLY A 109 -8.27 8.37 -33.91
N TRP A 110 -7.78 9.39 -33.19
CA TRP A 110 -7.31 9.23 -31.81
C TRP A 110 -8.45 9.00 -30.80
N ILE A 111 -9.62 9.61 -31.00
CA ILE A 111 -10.79 9.46 -30.12
C ILE A 111 -11.31 8.00 -30.10
N PRO A 112 -11.67 7.39 -31.25
CA PRO A 112 -12.11 6.00 -31.27
C PRO A 112 -10.99 5.04 -30.85
N ALA A 113 -9.72 5.31 -31.19
CA ALA A 113 -8.59 4.50 -30.74
C ALA A 113 -8.44 4.50 -29.21
N LEU A 114 -8.62 5.65 -28.55
CA LEU A 114 -8.59 5.76 -27.10
C LEU A 114 -9.71 4.94 -26.45
N ILE A 115 -10.94 5.04 -26.99
CA ILE A 115 -12.09 4.28 -26.47
C ILE A 115 -11.83 2.78 -26.57
N ILE A 116 -11.34 2.30 -27.72
CA ILE A 116 -11.02 0.88 -27.92
C ILE A 116 -9.89 0.44 -26.98
N ALA A 117 -8.85 1.25 -26.80
CA ALA A 117 -7.75 0.93 -25.89
C ALA A 117 -8.21 0.78 -24.44
N ILE A 118 -9.11 1.65 -23.97
CA ILE A 118 -9.70 1.54 -22.63
C ILE A 118 -10.52 0.25 -22.49
N ILE A 119 -11.37 -0.05 -23.49
CA ILE A 119 -12.19 -1.28 -23.49
C ILE A 119 -11.28 -2.52 -23.45
N ILE A 120 -10.27 -2.59 -24.30
CA ILE A 120 -9.33 -3.73 -24.35
C ILE A 120 -8.55 -3.86 -23.05
N THR A 121 -8.10 -2.76 -22.46
CA THR A 121 -7.38 -2.76 -21.17
C THR A 121 -8.28 -3.31 -20.06
N LEU A 122 -9.56 -2.90 -20.03
CA LEU A 122 -10.54 -3.40 -19.08
C LEU A 122 -10.86 -4.89 -19.29
N LEU A 123 -10.82 -5.36 -20.54
CA LEU A 123 -10.99 -6.77 -20.90
C LEU A 123 -9.73 -7.63 -20.74
N SER A 124 -8.56 -7.03 -20.53
CA SER A 124 -7.28 -7.75 -20.41
C SER A 124 -7.28 -8.92 -19.41
N PRO A 125 -7.88 -8.86 -18.20
CA PRO A 125 -7.90 -10.03 -17.30
C PRO A 125 -8.68 -11.21 -17.89
N VAL A 126 -9.75 -10.95 -18.64
CA VAL A 126 -10.56 -12.00 -19.29
C VAL A 126 -9.75 -12.64 -20.42
N ILE A 127 -9.06 -11.84 -21.25
CA ILE A 127 -8.20 -12.33 -22.33
C ILE A 127 -7.04 -13.17 -21.77
N ALA A 128 -6.44 -12.74 -20.66
CA ALA A 128 -5.37 -13.48 -19.99
C ALA A 128 -5.83 -14.86 -19.50
N ILE A 129 -7.03 -14.95 -18.92
CA ILE A 129 -7.63 -16.23 -18.51
C ILE A 129 -7.89 -17.14 -19.72
N LEU A 130 -8.44 -16.60 -20.80
CA LEU A 130 -8.70 -17.38 -22.02
C LEU A 130 -7.41 -17.92 -22.65
N LEU A 131 -6.36 -17.10 -22.73
CA LEU A 131 -5.04 -17.54 -23.21
C LEU A 131 -4.45 -18.63 -22.32
N LEU A 132 -4.55 -18.50 -21.00
CA LEU A 132 -4.09 -19.52 -20.07
C LEU A 132 -4.80 -20.86 -20.30
N ILE A 133 -6.12 -20.85 -20.46
CA ILE A 133 -6.92 -22.05 -20.76
C ILE A 133 -6.46 -22.67 -22.09
N ALA A 134 -6.27 -21.85 -23.13
CA ALA A 134 -5.82 -22.33 -24.44
C ALA A 134 -4.44 -23.01 -24.36
N VAL A 135 -3.49 -22.44 -23.61
CA VAL A 135 -2.17 -23.02 -23.37
C VAL A 135 -2.28 -24.35 -22.62
N ILE A 136 -3.12 -24.44 -21.58
CA ILE A 136 -3.34 -25.69 -20.83
C ILE A 136 -3.89 -26.79 -21.76
N ILE A 137 -4.89 -26.46 -22.59
CA ILE A 137 -5.46 -27.41 -23.56
C ILE A 137 -4.39 -27.88 -24.55
N LEU A 138 -3.60 -26.95 -25.10
CA LEU A 138 -2.51 -27.25 -26.04
C LEU A 138 -1.50 -28.20 -25.41
N LEU A 139 -1.08 -27.94 -24.17
CA LEU A 139 -0.15 -28.81 -23.44
C LEU A 139 -0.72 -30.21 -23.25
N ILE A 140 -1.99 -30.35 -22.85
CA ILE A 140 -2.66 -31.65 -22.71
C ILE A 140 -2.68 -32.41 -24.06
N VAL A 141 -2.97 -31.71 -25.16
CA VAL A 141 -2.99 -32.32 -26.50
C VAL A 141 -1.59 -32.78 -26.91
N LEU A 142 -0.55 -31.98 -26.65
CA LEU A 142 0.83 -32.34 -26.94
C LEU A 142 1.28 -33.56 -26.13
N THR A 143 0.98 -33.62 -24.83
CA THR A 143 1.34 -34.77 -23.98
C THR A 143 0.64 -36.05 -24.41
N LYS A 144 -0.56 -35.98 -24.98
CA LYS A 144 -1.26 -37.15 -25.52
C LYS A 144 -0.75 -37.62 -26.88
N ARG A 145 0.00 -36.78 -27.60
CA ARG A 145 0.55 -37.10 -28.93
C ARG A 145 1.94 -37.73 -28.89
N VAL A 146 2.67 -37.57 -27.78
CA VAL A 146 3.98 -38.18 -27.53
C VAL A 146 3.79 -39.54 -26.87
#